data_AF-A0A938KZ30-F1
#
_entry.id   AF-A0A938KZ30-F1
#
_cell.length_a   1.000
_cell.length_b   1.000
_cell.length_c   1.000
_cell.angle_alpha   90.00
_cell.angle_beta   90.00
_cell.angle_gamma   90.00
#
_symmetry.space_group_name_H-M   'P 1'
#
loop_
_entity.id
_entity.type
_entity.pdbx_description
1 polymer ?
#
loop_
_entity_poly.entity_id
_entity_poly.type
_entity_poly.pdbx_seq_one_letter_code
_entity_poly.pdbx_strand_id
1 'polypeptide(L)'
;VSPVDPQRLYFGTSGQTYATEDGGATWAQRYCRMLPDGRFSGTGLEVTCQNDIVFDPHDASRIYFCYFDIGLLTSEDAGQTFQRTVQGMKYGGNCFTVLPDPDDANVLWATSGEWGSNHGDVCRSADRGKTWTVVGKLETGLPDGQTKTLRMDAKSPRGSRHLYVTSNGHGVYRSLDGGDSWECLNGNLATEVAGRLRGLLLDPANAQHIRIAVAGSPSKGAGIYETTDGGATWTKVNHDTEFGDIQDFDMGESFNTLYVCQRDLYDREVEPPIMRPGGLYKSTDGGVTWTRVLAYHFVHRLTISPLDPRVLYVGTTDHPYHDDSIAAGVLKSEDAGQTWRSENTGLTSLQISCLSVRPRTDGRADLAVGTGGNGAFLGIDASPRAP
;
A
#
# COMPACT_ATOMS: atom_id res chain seq x y z
N VAL A 1 34.20 -6.27 17.21
CA VAL A 1 34.85 -6.24 18.55
C VAL A 1 35.29 -4.82 18.81
N SER A 2 35.03 -4.27 20.00
CA SER A 2 35.46 -2.90 20.33
C SER A 2 36.99 -2.82 20.40
N PRO A 3 37.62 -1.78 19.81
CA PRO A 3 39.07 -1.63 19.82
C PRO A 3 39.63 -1.14 21.17
N VAL A 4 38.77 -0.69 22.09
CA VAL A 4 39.16 -0.14 23.40
C VAL A 4 38.69 -0.99 24.58
N ASP A 5 37.83 -1.98 24.33
CA ASP A 5 37.32 -2.89 25.35
C ASP A 5 37.00 -4.26 24.72
N PRO A 6 37.84 -5.29 24.92
CA PRO A 6 37.61 -6.61 24.31
C PRO A 6 36.37 -7.33 24.86
N GLN A 7 35.78 -6.88 25.98
CA GLN A 7 34.53 -7.43 26.51
C GLN A 7 33.30 -6.95 25.72
N ARG A 8 33.44 -5.85 24.95
CA ARG A 8 32.38 -5.29 24.13
C ARG A 8 32.41 -5.84 22.72
N LEU A 9 31.38 -6.61 22.35
CA LEU A 9 31.18 -7.13 21.00
C LEU A 9 29.80 -6.71 20.49
N TYR A 10 29.74 -6.46 19.19
CA TYR A 10 28.52 -6.17 18.46
C TYR A 10 28.50 -7.06 17.23
N PHE A 11 27.35 -7.62 16.90
CA PHE A 11 27.14 -8.21 15.58
C PHE A 11 25.75 -7.87 15.07
N GLY A 12 25.65 -7.81 13.75
CA GLY A 12 24.38 -7.68 13.03
C GLY A 12 24.04 -8.97 12.30
N THR A 13 22.75 -9.24 12.17
CA THR A 13 22.18 -10.16 11.18
C THR A 13 21.50 -9.33 10.08
N SER A 14 20.78 -9.97 9.15
CA SER A 14 20.02 -9.26 8.11
C SER A 14 18.94 -8.32 8.65
N GLY A 15 18.49 -8.45 9.91
CA GLY A 15 17.44 -7.60 10.47
C GLY A 15 17.56 -7.32 11.97
N GLN A 16 18.68 -7.68 12.60
CA GLN A 16 18.84 -7.60 14.05
C GLN A 16 20.24 -7.14 14.41
N THR A 17 20.35 -6.40 15.51
CA THR A 17 21.64 -6.03 16.12
C THR A 17 21.68 -6.49 17.56
N TYR A 18 22.79 -7.14 17.91
CA TYR A 18 23.06 -7.65 19.25
C TYR A 18 24.35 -7.05 19.79
N ALA A 19 24.41 -6.91 21.11
CA ALA A 19 25.62 -6.53 21.81
C ALA A 19 25.82 -7.36 23.08
N THR A 20 27.07 -7.47 23.47
CA THR A 20 27.55 -8.05 24.73
C THR A 20 28.49 -7.06 25.40
N GLU A 21 28.50 -7.05 26.72
CA GLU A 21 29.39 -6.25 27.57
C GLU A 21 30.34 -7.14 28.40
N ASP A 22 30.26 -8.47 28.28
CA ASP A 22 30.96 -9.46 29.10
C ASP A 22 31.74 -10.50 28.28
N GLY A 23 32.22 -10.09 27.10
CA GLY A 23 33.04 -10.96 26.25
C GLY A 23 32.26 -12.05 25.53
N GLY A 24 30.92 -11.95 25.48
CA GLY A 24 30.04 -12.88 24.78
C GLY A 24 29.40 -13.93 25.68
N ALA A 25 29.53 -13.79 27.01
CA ALA A 25 28.84 -14.66 27.95
C ALA A 25 27.33 -14.40 27.95
N THR A 26 26.91 -13.14 27.77
CA THR A 26 25.50 -12.77 27.60
C THR A 26 25.30 -11.81 26.42
N TRP A 27 24.17 -11.98 25.72
CA TRP A 27 23.82 -11.17 24.56
C TRP A 27 22.48 -10.50 24.75
N ALA A 28 22.42 -9.22 24.38
CA ALA A 28 21.20 -8.44 24.41
C ALA A 28 20.94 -7.82 23.05
N GLN A 29 19.69 -7.83 22.64
CA GLN A 29 19.21 -7.14 21.46
C GLN A 29 19.32 -5.62 21.66
N ARG A 30 19.64 -4.88 20.58
CA ARG A 30 19.88 -3.43 20.63
C ARG A 30 19.00 -2.59 19.70
N TYR A 31 18.19 -3.22 18.86
CA TYR A 31 17.30 -2.52 17.90
C TYR A 31 15.88 -2.29 18.43
N CYS A 32 15.44 -3.05 19.44
CA CYS A 32 14.16 -2.81 20.11
C CYS A 32 14.25 -3.18 21.59
N ARG A 33 13.29 -2.71 22.38
CA ARG A 33 13.07 -3.06 23.78
C ARG A 33 11.83 -3.94 23.88
N MET A 34 12.01 -5.18 24.31
CA MET A 34 10.90 -6.07 24.66
C MET A 34 10.26 -5.62 25.98
N LEU A 35 8.94 -5.62 26.01
CA LEU A 35 8.12 -5.36 27.18
C LEU A 35 7.67 -6.69 27.83
N PRO A 36 7.36 -6.69 29.14
CA PRO A 36 6.97 -7.93 29.84
C PRO A 36 5.71 -8.60 29.31
N ASP A 37 4.85 -7.85 28.60
CA ASP A 37 3.59 -8.33 28.02
C ASP A 37 3.75 -8.88 26.59
N GLY A 38 4.99 -8.96 26.09
CA GLY A 38 5.31 -9.48 24.75
C GLY A 38 5.34 -8.42 23.64
N ARG A 39 4.90 -7.19 23.91
CA ARG A 39 5.06 -6.06 22.99
C ARG A 39 6.53 -5.61 22.92
N PHE A 40 6.84 -4.77 21.94
CA PHE A 40 8.14 -4.14 21.83
C PHE A 40 8.07 -2.68 21.37
N SER A 41 9.09 -1.90 21.68
CA SER A 41 9.28 -0.54 21.18
C SER A 41 10.63 -0.40 20.46
N GLY A 42 10.72 0.44 19.44
CA GLY A 42 11.99 0.77 18.79
C GLY A 42 12.96 1.47 19.76
N THR A 43 14.26 1.39 19.46
CA THR A 43 15.32 2.16 20.18
C THR A 43 15.84 3.35 19.37
N GLY A 44 15.20 3.67 18.24
CA GLY A 44 15.61 4.71 17.30
C GLY A 44 16.41 4.18 16.09
N LEU A 45 16.69 2.87 16.04
CA LEU A 45 17.24 2.21 14.85
C LEU A 45 16.09 1.56 14.07
N GLU A 46 15.62 2.23 13.01
CA GLU A 46 14.52 1.76 12.17
C GLU A 46 14.99 1.57 10.72
N VAL A 47 14.89 0.34 10.23
CA VAL A 47 15.33 -0.07 8.88
C VAL A 47 14.26 -0.85 8.11
N THR A 48 13.03 -0.85 8.62
CA THR A 48 11.93 -1.63 8.06
C THR A 48 11.34 -0.99 6.81
N CYS A 49 10.92 -1.80 5.85
CA CYS A 49 10.27 -1.36 4.62
C CYS A 49 8.75 -1.48 4.74
N GLN A 50 8.04 -0.37 4.60
CA GLN A 50 6.58 -0.33 4.75
C GLN A 50 5.87 -0.66 3.42
N ASN A 51 4.88 -1.55 3.46
CA ASN A 51 3.91 -1.76 2.36
C ASN A 51 2.73 -0.80 2.47
N ASP A 52 2.13 -0.72 3.67
CA ASP A 52 0.92 0.05 3.94
C ASP A 52 0.80 0.39 5.44
N ILE A 53 0.09 1.47 5.76
CA ILE A 53 -0.25 1.89 7.13
C ILE A 53 -1.74 2.16 7.17
N VAL A 54 -2.45 1.40 7.99
CA VAL A 54 -3.91 1.46 8.07
C VAL A 54 -4.32 1.87 9.47
N PHE A 55 -5.09 2.94 9.57
CA PHE A 55 -5.69 3.38 10.82
C PHE A 55 -6.97 2.59 11.10
N ASP A 56 -7.18 2.18 12.35
CA ASP A 56 -8.45 1.56 12.74
C ASP A 56 -9.57 2.63 12.77
N PRO A 57 -10.69 2.45 12.05
CA PRO A 57 -11.80 3.39 12.07
C PRO A 57 -12.54 3.44 13.41
N HIS A 58 -12.38 2.42 14.26
CA HIS A 58 -13.06 2.31 15.56
C HIS A 58 -12.19 2.79 16.74
N ASP A 59 -10.89 2.96 16.54
CA ASP A 59 -9.95 3.30 17.60
C ASP A 59 -8.77 4.13 17.07
N ALA A 60 -8.74 5.42 17.43
CA ALA A 60 -7.69 6.33 16.98
C ALA A 60 -6.31 6.03 17.57
N SER A 61 -6.21 5.22 18.63
CA SER A 61 -4.92 4.77 19.15
C SER A 61 -4.38 3.55 18.39
N ARG A 62 -5.21 2.91 17.58
CA ARG A 62 -4.86 1.66 16.92
C ARG A 62 -4.45 1.84 15.47
N ILE A 63 -3.32 1.24 15.12
CA ILE A 63 -2.71 1.35 13.79
C ILE A 63 -2.14 -0.01 13.38
N TYR A 64 -2.42 -0.42 12.15
CA TYR A 64 -1.87 -1.60 11.52
C TYR A 64 -0.73 -1.19 10.58
N PHE A 65 0.41 -1.84 10.73
CA PHE A 65 1.61 -1.58 9.94
C PHE A 65 1.92 -2.83 9.11
N CYS A 66 1.67 -2.73 7.81
CA CYS A 66 1.96 -3.77 6.85
C CYS A 66 3.39 -3.61 6.34
N TYR A 67 4.26 -4.59 6.58
CA TYR A 67 5.66 -4.54 6.19
C TYR A 67 6.01 -5.53 5.09
N PHE A 68 7.11 -5.24 4.40
CA PHE A 68 7.93 -6.28 3.79
C PHE A 68 8.72 -7.03 4.87
N ASP A 69 8.94 -8.31 4.66
CA ASP A 69 9.84 -9.23 5.39
C ASP A 69 9.45 -9.58 6.84
N ILE A 70 8.74 -8.71 7.55
CA ILE A 70 8.33 -8.92 8.95
C ILE A 70 6.80 -9.04 9.15
N GLY A 71 6.04 -9.02 8.06
CA GLY A 71 4.60 -9.24 8.04
C GLY A 71 3.79 -8.08 8.61
N LEU A 72 2.82 -8.38 9.47
CA LEU A 72 1.91 -7.40 10.05
C LEU A 72 2.26 -7.11 11.52
N LEU A 73 2.39 -5.83 11.85
CA LEU A 73 2.45 -5.35 13.22
C LEU A 73 1.19 -4.53 13.55
N THR A 74 0.79 -4.53 14.81
CA THR A 74 -0.26 -3.66 15.33
C THR A 74 0.27 -2.86 16.50
N SER A 75 -0.09 -1.59 16.55
CA SER A 75 0.06 -0.73 17.72
C SER A 75 -1.32 -0.39 18.28
N GLU A 76 -1.43 -0.37 19.61
CA GLU A 76 -2.63 0.01 20.37
C GLU A 76 -2.42 1.36 21.10
N ASP A 77 -1.31 2.05 20.83
CA ASP A 77 -0.89 3.26 21.54
C ASP A 77 -0.26 4.30 20.59
N ALA A 78 -0.82 4.39 19.39
CA ALA A 78 -0.47 5.34 18.33
C ALA A 78 0.99 5.24 17.87
N GLY A 79 1.52 4.02 17.77
CA GLY A 79 2.85 3.73 17.25
C GLY A 79 3.97 3.77 18.29
N GLN A 80 3.66 3.79 19.58
CA GLN A 80 4.68 3.77 20.65
C GLN A 80 5.20 2.36 20.91
N THR A 81 4.32 1.37 20.87
CA THR A 81 4.64 -0.05 21.03
C THR A 81 3.92 -0.90 19.99
N PHE A 82 4.48 -2.06 19.71
CA PHE A 82 4.06 -2.93 18.62
C PHE A 82 3.94 -4.37 19.09
N GLN A 83 3.00 -5.08 18.48
CA GLN A 83 2.81 -6.51 18.57
C GLN A 83 2.79 -7.11 17.17
N ARG A 84 3.51 -8.22 16.96
CA ARG A 84 3.39 -8.97 15.71
C ARG A 84 2.08 -9.77 15.70
N THR A 85 1.34 -9.66 14.60
CA THR A 85 -0.01 -10.24 14.43
C THR A 85 -0.10 -11.01 13.11
N VAL A 86 0.44 -12.22 13.12
CA VAL A 86 0.41 -13.10 11.93
C VAL A 86 -0.01 -14.52 12.27
N GLN A 87 -0.47 -14.75 13.51
CA GLN A 87 -0.85 -16.08 13.97
C GLN A 87 -2.05 -16.59 13.17
N GLY A 88 -1.84 -17.70 12.46
CA GLY A 88 -2.85 -18.34 11.61
C GLY A 88 -2.82 -17.93 10.13
N MET A 89 -1.99 -16.93 9.77
CA MET A 89 -1.65 -16.68 8.37
C MET A 89 -0.70 -17.78 7.87
N LYS A 90 -0.89 -18.28 6.65
CA LYS A 90 0.02 -19.26 6.04
C LYS A 90 1.27 -18.55 5.47
N TYR A 91 1.09 -17.42 4.78
CA TYR A 91 2.19 -16.61 4.23
C TYR A 91 2.36 -15.26 4.96
N GLY A 92 2.45 -15.28 6.29
CA GLY A 92 2.60 -14.07 7.14
C GLY A 92 3.99 -13.40 7.13
N GLY A 93 4.81 -13.64 6.11
CA GLY A 93 6.14 -13.04 5.93
C GLY A 93 6.07 -11.61 5.42
N ASN A 94 5.14 -11.33 4.50
CA ASN A 94 4.77 -9.99 4.05
C ASN A 94 3.29 -9.75 4.33
N CYS A 95 2.95 -8.49 4.61
CA CYS A 95 1.56 -8.03 4.59
C CYS A 95 1.48 -6.87 3.60
N PHE A 96 0.51 -6.89 2.69
CA PHE A 96 0.37 -5.86 1.66
C PHE A 96 -0.70 -4.82 2.02
N THR A 97 -1.83 -5.24 2.59
CA THR A 97 -2.83 -4.32 3.14
C THR A 97 -3.67 -5.00 4.22
N VAL A 98 -4.31 -4.18 5.06
CA VAL A 98 -5.33 -4.59 6.04
C VAL A 98 -6.59 -3.79 5.76
N LEU A 99 -7.75 -4.44 5.85
CA LEU A 99 -9.05 -3.84 5.64
C LEU A 99 -9.94 -4.11 6.86
N PRO A 100 -10.05 -3.17 7.81
CA PRO A 100 -11.01 -3.25 8.90
C PRO A 100 -12.46 -3.17 8.39
N ASP A 101 -13.37 -3.92 9.00
CA ASP A 101 -14.80 -3.74 8.76
C ASP A 101 -15.28 -2.45 9.45
N PRO A 102 -15.95 -1.51 8.73
CA PRO A 102 -16.38 -0.25 9.31
C PRO A 102 -17.55 -0.38 10.30
N ASP A 103 -18.30 -1.49 10.28
CA ASP A 103 -19.46 -1.71 11.16
C ASP A 103 -19.20 -2.79 12.23
N ASP A 104 -18.05 -3.47 12.17
CA ASP A 104 -17.65 -4.46 13.17
C ASP A 104 -16.17 -4.34 13.52
N ALA A 105 -15.90 -3.75 14.69
CA ALA A 105 -14.56 -3.55 15.19
C ALA A 105 -13.74 -4.85 15.27
N ASN A 106 -14.35 -6.03 15.42
CA ASN A 106 -13.61 -7.28 15.55
C ASN A 106 -13.20 -7.91 14.22
N VAL A 107 -13.83 -7.51 13.12
CA VAL A 107 -13.65 -8.13 11.82
C VAL A 107 -12.71 -7.30 10.96
N LEU A 108 -11.73 -7.98 10.38
CA LEU A 108 -10.78 -7.37 9.45
C LEU A 108 -10.26 -8.43 8.50
N TRP A 109 -9.84 -7.99 7.33
CA TRP A 109 -9.17 -8.82 6.33
C TRP A 109 -7.75 -8.33 6.11
N ALA A 110 -6.88 -9.22 5.68
CA ALA A 110 -5.51 -8.90 5.31
C ALA A 110 -5.08 -9.67 4.08
N THR A 111 -4.23 -9.05 3.27
CA THR A 111 -3.54 -9.72 2.18
C THR A 111 -2.08 -9.94 2.57
N SER A 112 -1.59 -11.16 2.34
CA SER A 112 -0.24 -11.57 2.74
C SER A 112 0.47 -12.34 1.65
N GLY A 113 1.78 -12.51 1.78
CA GLY A 113 2.57 -13.25 0.81
C GLY A 113 3.98 -13.60 1.24
N GLU A 114 4.57 -14.55 0.53
CA GLU A 114 5.94 -15.01 0.77
C GLU A 114 6.97 -14.15 0.02
N TRP A 115 8.16 -14.03 0.58
CA TRP A 115 9.29 -13.36 -0.05
C TRP A 115 9.97 -14.29 -1.08
N GLY A 116 10.27 -13.76 -2.27
CA GLY A 116 11.00 -14.49 -3.31
C GLY A 116 10.16 -15.50 -4.13
N SER A 117 8.86 -15.61 -3.86
CA SER A 117 7.93 -16.45 -4.62
C SER A 117 6.61 -15.71 -4.87
N ASN A 118 5.73 -16.28 -5.70
CA ASN A 118 4.38 -15.75 -5.92
C ASN A 118 3.32 -16.51 -5.10
N HIS A 119 3.60 -16.75 -3.82
CA HIS A 119 2.64 -17.38 -2.92
C HIS A 119 2.00 -16.34 -1.99
N GLY A 120 0.69 -16.47 -1.74
CA GLY A 120 -0.04 -15.53 -0.90
C GLY A 120 -1.44 -15.97 -0.52
N ASP A 121 -2.03 -15.24 0.44
CA ASP A 121 -3.34 -15.56 1.01
C ASP A 121 -4.20 -14.30 1.17
N VAL A 122 -5.52 -14.50 1.26
CA VAL A 122 -6.41 -13.55 1.93
C VAL A 122 -6.82 -14.16 3.27
N CYS A 123 -6.59 -13.41 4.34
CA CYS A 123 -6.91 -13.84 5.70
C CYS A 123 -8.04 -12.99 6.28
N ARG A 124 -8.87 -13.60 7.12
CA ARG A 124 -9.90 -12.92 7.94
C ARG A 124 -9.56 -13.10 9.41
N SER A 125 -9.71 -12.05 10.19
CA SER A 125 -9.73 -12.10 11.65
C SER A 125 -11.12 -11.74 12.17
N ALA A 126 -11.50 -12.36 13.28
CA ALA A 126 -12.74 -12.07 14.02
C ALA A 126 -12.46 -11.64 15.47
N ASP A 127 -11.20 -11.34 15.78
CA ASP A 127 -10.73 -11.01 17.13
C ASP A 127 -9.79 -9.81 17.13
N ARG A 128 -10.05 -8.84 16.24
CA ARG A 128 -9.27 -7.61 16.12
C ARG A 128 -7.85 -7.85 15.61
N GLY A 129 -7.59 -8.93 14.89
CA GLY A 129 -6.26 -9.24 14.38
C GLY A 129 -5.37 -9.77 15.50
N LYS A 130 -5.91 -10.57 16.43
CA LYS A 130 -5.06 -11.37 17.32
C LYS A 130 -4.74 -12.69 16.63
N THR A 131 -5.72 -13.28 15.97
CA THR A 131 -5.59 -14.48 15.15
C THR A 131 -6.26 -14.31 13.80
N TRP A 132 -5.79 -15.11 12.84
CA TRP A 132 -6.17 -15.04 11.44
C TRP A 132 -6.56 -16.42 10.92
N THR A 133 -7.55 -16.45 10.03
CA THR A 133 -7.97 -17.63 9.29
C THR A 133 -7.78 -17.38 7.80
N VAL A 134 -7.12 -18.29 7.09
CA VAL A 134 -7.00 -18.23 5.63
C VAL A 134 -8.36 -18.50 5.00
N VAL A 135 -8.91 -17.49 4.31
CA VAL A 135 -10.22 -17.55 3.64
C VAL A 135 -10.07 -17.51 2.11
N GLY A 136 -9.00 -16.91 1.60
CA GLY A 136 -8.63 -16.99 0.18
C GLY A 136 -7.66 -18.15 -0.07
N LYS A 137 -8.14 -19.22 -0.70
CA LYS A 137 -7.38 -20.41 -1.08
C LYS A 137 -8.05 -21.11 -2.26
N LEU A 138 -7.36 -22.09 -2.85
CA LEU A 138 -7.83 -22.74 -4.07
C LEU A 138 -9.22 -23.37 -3.89
N GLU A 139 -9.48 -23.95 -2.71
CA GLU A 139 -10.76 -24.60 -2.38
C GLU A 139 -11.92 -23.59 -2.26
N THR A 140 -11.63 -22.32 -1.97
CA THR A 140 -12.62 -21.25 -1.95
C THR A 140 -12.69 -20.49 -3.28
N GLY A 141 -11.96 -20.92 -4.31
CA GLY A 141 -11.98 -20.31 -5.65
C GLY A 141 -10.91 -19.24 -5.90
N LEU A 142 -10.05 -18.95 -4.91
CA LEU A 142 -8.95 -18.00 -5.07
C LEU A 142 -7.63 -18.75 -5.33
N PRO A 143 -6.94 -18.54 -6.46
CA PRO A 143 -5.69 -19.24 -6.74
C PRO A 143 -4.55 -18.74 -5.83
N ASP A 144 -3.55 -19.60 -5.65
CA ASP A 144 -2.33 -19.27 -4.92
C ASP A 144 -1.52 -18.22 -5.70
N GLY A 145 -1.38 -17.05 -5.09
CA GLY A 145 -0.82 -15.85 -5.69
C GLY A 145 -0.71 -14.75 -4.64
N GLN A 146 0.32 -13.92 -4.72
CA GLN A 146 0.39 -12.74 -3.85
C GLN A 146 -0.82 -11.84 -4.12
N THR A 147 -1.64 -11.63 -3.09
CA THR A 147 -2.75 -10.68 -3.18
C THR A 147 -2.27 -9.30 -2.74
N LYS A 148 -2.51 -8.27 -3.56
CA LYS A 148 -1.91 -6.94 -3.32
C LYS A 148 -2.92 -5.94 -2.83
N THR A 149 -3.98 -5.73 -3.60
CA THR A 149 -5.05 -4.77 -3.28
C THR A 149 -6.26 -5.51 -2.77
N LEU A 150 -6.85 -5.04 -1.68
CA LEU A 150 -8.14 -5.49 -1.18
C LEU A 150 -9.07 -4.27 -1.03
N ARG A 151 -10.31 -4.42 -1.50
CA ARG A 151 -11.37 -3.41 -1.42
C ARG A 151 -12.68 -4.05 -1.00
N MET A 152 -13.59 -3.24 -0.48
CA MET A 152 -14.91 -3.65 -0.05
C MET A 152 -15.96 -2.71 -0.64
N ASP A 153 -17.08 -3.27 -1.06
CA ASP A 153 -18.28 -2.48 -1.35
C ASP A 153 -18.85 -1.94 -0.02
N ALA A 154 -18.80 -0.63 0.15
CA ALA A 154 -19.29 0.06 1.35
C ALA A 154 -20.80 -0.14 1.59
N LYS A 155 -21.56 -0.55 0.56
CA LYS A 155 -23.00 -0.83 0.67
C LYS A 155 -23.31 -2.30 0.93
N SER A 156 -22.30 -3.18 0.94
CA SER A 156 -22.50 -4.60 1.18
C SER A 156 -23.00 -4.87 2.62
N PRO A 157 -23.88 -5.86 2.86
CA PRO A 157 -24.43 -6.10 4.19
C PRO A 157 -23.37 -6.47 5.23
N ARG A 158 -23.52 -5.99 6.47
CA ARG A 158 -22.73 -6.46 7.61
C ARG A 158 -22.89 -7.98 7.76
N GLY A 159 -21.77 -8.71 7.81
CA GLY A 159 -21.73 -10.17 7.87
C GLY A 159 -21.70 -10.88 6.51
N SER A 160 -21.89 -10.17 5.41
CA SER A 160 -21.76 -10.70 4.04
C SER A 160 -21.05 -9.66 3.16
N ARG A 161 -19.87 -9.23 3.57
CA ARG A 161 -19.14 -8.17 2.87
C ARG A 161 -18.76 -8.63 1.47
N HIS A 162 -18.97 -7.75 0.51
CA HIS A 162 -18.51 -7.96 -0.85
C HIS A 162 -17.07 -7.44 -0.96
N LEU A 163 -16.14 -8.36 -1.15
CA LEU A 163 -14.70 -8.09 -1.16
C LEU A 163 -14.16 -8.26 -2.58
N TYR A 164 -13.18 -7.44 -2.96
CA TYR A 164 -12.55 -7.45 -4.26
C TYR A 164 -11.05 -7.42 -4.09
N VAL A 165 -10.35 -8.34 -4.73
CA VAL A 165 -8.92 -8.54 -4.56
C VAL A 165 -8.20 -8.65 -5.90
N THR A 166 -6.98 -8.12 -5.98
CA THR A 166 -6.06 -8.39 -7.07
C THR A 166 -5.09 -9.50 -6.66
N SER A 167 -4.97 -10.54 -7.49
CA SER A 167 -4.04 -11.65 -7.30
C SER A 167 -2.97 -11.64 -8.39
N ASN A 168 -1.71 -11.57 -7.97
CA ASN A 168 -0.56 -11.44 -8.87
C ASN A 168 -0.44 -12.69 -9.76
N GLY A 169 -0.45 -12.47 -11.08
CA GLY A 169 -0.47 -13.56 -12.07
C GLY A 169 -1.87 -14.11 -12.42
N HIS A 170 -2.92 -13.73 -11.68
CA HIS A 170 -4.24 -14.36 -11.80
C HIS A 170 -5.40 -13.39 -12.04
N GLY A 171 -5.23 -12.09 -11.80
CA GLY A 171 -6.23 -11.06 -12.12
C GLY A 171 -7.11 -10.64 -10.94
N VAL A 172 -8.38 -10.37 -11.22
CA VAL A 172 -9.35 -9.80 -10.27
C VAL A 172 -10.29 -10.88 -9.75
N TYR A 173 -10.51 -10.92 -8.44
CA TYR A 173 -11.45 -11.85 -7.81
C TYR A 173 -12.41 -11.10 -6.89
N ARG A 174 -13.63 -11.63 -6.76
CA ARG A 174 -14.67 -11.11 -5.86
C ARG A 174 -15.15 -12.19 -4.92
N SER A 175 -15.44 -11.82 -3.69
CA SER A 175 -16.22 -12.60 -2.75
C SER A 175 -17.49 -11.82 -2.40
N LEU A 176 -18.62 -12.50 -2.25
CA LEU A 176 -19.89 -11.89 -1.82
C LEU A 176 -20.28 -12.27 -0.38
N ASP A 177 -19.44 -13.03 0.31
CA ASP A 177 -19.70 -13.68 1.59
C ASP A 177 -18.57 -13.45 2.61
N GLY A 178 -17.84 -12.33 2.50
CA GLY A 178 -16.78 -11.98 3.44
C GLY A 178 -15.54 -12.88 3.36
N GLY A 179 -15.31 -13.49 2.20
CA GLY A 179 -14.12 -14.26 1.85
C GLY A 179 -14.30 -15.77 1.87
N ASP A 180 -15.48 -16.29 2.20
CA ASP A 180 -15.73 -17.74 2.30
C ASP A 180 -15.76 -18.42 0.92
N SER A 181 -16.15 -17.69 -0.14
CA SER A 181 -16.01 -18.10 -1.54
C SER A 181 -15.60 -16.92 -2.44
N TRP A 182 -14.87 -17.23 -3.51
CA TRP A 182 -14.29 -16.30 -4.46
C TRP A 182 -14.61 -16.70 -5.91
N GLU A 183 -14.91 -15.73 -6.74
CA GLU A 183 -15.14 -15.87 -8.17
C GLU A 183 -14.17 -14.97 -8.96
N CYS A 184 -13.73 -15.45 -10.12
CA CYS A 184 -12.87 -14.70 -11.02
C CYS A 184 -13.69 -13.68 -11.83
N LEU A 185 -13.22 -12.43 -11.86
CA LEU A 185 -13.84 -11.32 -12.60
C LEU A 185 -13.04 -10.90 -13.83
N ASN A 186 -12.26 -11.80 -14.42
CA ASN A 186 -11.41 -11.44 -15.55
C ASN A 186 -12.20 -11.22 -16.85
N GLY A 187 -13.33 -11.88 -17.05
CA GLY A 187 -14.14 -11.71 -18.27
C GLY A 187 -13.31 -11.88 -19.55
N ASN A 188 -13.24 -10.81 -20.35
CA ASN A 188 -12.42 -10.73 -21.57
C ASN A 188 -10.99 -10.15 -21.36
N LEU A 189 -10.55 -9.90 -20.12
CA LEU A 189 -9.17 -9.47 -19.85
C LEU A 189 -8.20 -10.55 -20.31
N ALA A 190 -7.24 -10.16 -21.14
CA ALA A 190 -6.18 -11.05 -21.57
C ALA A 190 -5.30 -11.47 -20.37
N THR A 191 -4.83 -12.71 -20.38
CA THR A 191 -4.05 -13.31 -19.27
C THR A 191 -2.82 -12.48 -18.93
N GLU A 192 -2.14 -11.93 -19.92
CA GLU A 192 -0.96 -11.07 -19.73
C GLU A 192 -1.29 -9.76 -19.02
N VAL A 193 -2.51 -9.23 -19.18
CA VAL A 193 -2.99 -8.01 -18.52
C VAL A 193 -3.37 -8.33 -17.07
N ALA A 194 -4.14 -9.41 -16.87
CA ALA A 194 -4.53 -9.92 -15.56
C ALA A 194 -3.32 -10.24 -14.66
N GLY A 195 -2.17 -10.59 -15.24
CA GLY A 195 -0.95 -10.87 -14.50
C GLY A 195 -0.20 -9.65 -13.94
N ARG A 196 -0.57 -8.42 -14.28
CA ARG A 196 0.21 -7.20 -13.97
C ARG A 196 -0.60 -6.09 -13.29
N LEU A 197 -1.62 -6.47 -12.54
CA LEU A 197 -2.45 -5.51 -11.82
C LEU A 197 -1.64 -4.77 -10.75
N ARG A 198 -1.82 -3.45 -10.72
CA ARG A 198 -1.21 -2.55 -9.74
C ARG A 198 -2.22 -2.03 -8.71
N GLY A 199 -3.48 -1.92 -9.10
CA GLY A 199 -4.54 -1.52 -8.19
C GLY A 199 -5.95 -1.76 -8.73
N LEU A 200 -6.93 -1.56 -7.85
CA LEU A 200 -8.36 -1.72 -8.11
C LEU A 200 -9.15 -0.62 -7.38
N LEU A 201 -10.11 0.00 -8.09
CA LEU A 201 -11.06 0.97 -7.58
C LEU A 201 -12.49 0.49 -7.84
N LEU A 202 -13.36 0.66 -6.83
CA LEU A 202 -14.79 0.42 -6.92
C LEU A 202 -15.51 1.75 -6.99
N ASP A 203 -16.48 1.89 -7.88
CA ASP A 203 -17.36 3.06 -7.88
C ASP A 203 -18.26 3.01 -6.62
N PRO A 204 -18.21 4.03 -5.74
CA PRO A 204 -19.06 4.08 -4.55
C PRO A 204 -20.56 4.08 -4.88
N ALA A 205 -20.95 4.54 -6.07
CA ALA A 205 -22.33 4.51 -6.51
C ALA A 205 -22.78 3.11 -6.94
N ASN A 206 -21.89 2.32 -7.57
CA ASN A 206 -22.19 1.02 -8.14
C ASN A 206 -20.96 0.09 -8.12
N ALA A 207 -20.91 -0.90 -7.22
CA ALA A 207 -19.78 -1.83 -7.11
C ALA A 207 -19.61 -2.80 -8.30
N GLN A 208 -20.49 -2.76 -9.32
CA GLN A 208 -20.27 -3.43 -10.61
C GLN A 208 -19.47 -2.56 -11.60
N HIS A 209 -19.31 -1.27 -11.29
CA HIS A 209 -18.44 -0.36 -12.02
C HIS A 209 -17.07 -0.33 -11.33
N ILE A 210 -16.07 -0.92 -11.99
CA ILE A 210 -14.75 -1.18 -11.43
C ILE A 210 -13.70 -0.67 -12.41
N ARG A 211 -12.62 -0.08 -11.88
CA ARG A 211 -11.43 0.21 -12.65
C ARG A 211 -10.20 -0.47 -12.07
N ILE A 212 -9.31 -0.89 -12.95
CA ILE A 212 -8.03 -1.49 -12.61
C ILE A 212 -6.90 -0.77 -13.31
N ALA A 213 -5.76 -0.69 -12.63
CA ALA A 213 -4.52 -0.19 -13.19
C ALA A 213 -3.59 -1.37 -13.50
N VAL A 214 -2.96 -1.35 -14.67
CA VAL A 214 -2.07 -2.40 -15.17
C VAL A 214 -0.69 -1.81 -15.42
N ALA A 215 0.33 -2.39 -14.80
CA ALA A 215 1.71 -1.93 -14.86
C ALA A 215 2.47 -2.39 -16.12
N GLY A 216 3.64 -1.79 -16.36
CA GLY A 216 4.53 -2.10 -17.47
C GLY A 216 4.37 -1.21 -18.70
N SER A 217 4.74 -1.74 -19.87
CA SER A 217 4.67 -1.00 -21.15
C SER A 217 3.28 -1.08 -21.81
N PRO A 218 2.79 -0.01 -22.47
CA PRO A 218 1.58 -0.01 -23.29
C PRO A 218 1.55 -1.08 -24.37
N SER A 219 2.71 -1.42 -24.97
CA SER A 219 2.82 -2.49 -25.97
C SER A 219 2.48 -3.86 -25.39
N LYS A 220 2.62 -4.01 -24.08
CA LYS A 220 2.20 -5.18 -23.31
C LYS A 220 0.83 -4.94 -22.66
N GLY A 221 0.01 -3.98 -23.10
CA GLY A 221 -1.32 -3.78 -22.52
C GLY A 221 -1.34 -3.09 -21.15
N ALA A 222 -0.28 -2.38 -20.74
CA ALA A 222 -0.37 -1.48 -19.57
C ALA A 222 -1.38 -0.35 -19.82
N GLY A 223 -2.03 0.12 -18.77
CA GLY A 223 -3.06 1.16 -18.83
C GLY A 223 -4.15 1.00 -17.78
N ILE A 224 -5.25 1.72 -17.99
CA ILE A 224 -6.43 1.69 -17.13
C ILE A 224 -7.55 0.95 -17.87
N TYR A 225 -8.14 -0.03 -17.21
CA TYR A 225 -9.27 -0.80 -17.72
C TYR A 225 -10.49 -0.60 -16.84
N GLU A 226 -11.66 -0.58 -17.46
CA GLU A 226 -12.95 -0.35 -16.83
C GLU A 226 -13.91 -1.47 -17.21
N THR A 227 -14.74 -1.87 -16.24
CA THR A 227 -15.94 -2.68 -16.43
C THR A 227 -17.12 -1.96 -15.81
N THR A 228 -18.29 -2.02 -16.44
CA THR A 228 -19.56 -1.52 -15.90
C THR A 228 -20.57 -2.65 -15.62
N ASP A 229 -20.18 -3.89 -15.89
CA ASP A 229 -21.00 -5.10 -15.82
C ASP A 229 -20.48 -6.14 -14.82
N GLY A 230 -19.66 -5.69 -13.86
CA GLY A 230 -19.17 -6.56 -12.79
C GLY A 230 -18.00 -7.44 -13.17
N GLY A 231 -17.26 -7.09 -14.22
CA GLY A 231 -16.10 -7.83 -14.71
C GLY A 231 -16.41 -8.88 -15.76
N ALA A 232 -17.63 -8.89 -16.34
CA ALA A 232 -17.94 -9.74 -17.48
C ALA A 232 -17.22 -9.23 -18.75
N THR A 233 -17.18 -7.91 -18.93
CA THR A 233 -16.40 -7.25 -19.98
C THR A 233 -15.60 -6.07 -19.45
N TRP A 234 -14.39 -5.94 -19.98
CA TRP A 234 -13.42 -4.91 -19.66
C TRP A 234 -12.98 -4.18 -20.93
N THR A 235 -12.89 -2.86 -20.82
CA THR A 235 -12.45 -1.97 -21.90
C THR A 235 -11.33 -1.08 -21.40
N LYS A 236 -10.30 -0.88 -22.22
CA LYS A 236 -9.21 0.06 -21.92
C LYS A 236 -9.68 1.49 -22.14
N VAL A 237 -9.53 2.36 -21.14
CA VAL A 237 -10.10 3.73 -21.15
C VAL A 237 -9.08 4.85 -21.35
N ASN A 238 -7.77 4.59 -21.21
CA ASN A 238 -6.74 5.62 -21.39
C ASN A 238 -6.45 5.93 -22.87
N HIS A 239 -7.38 6.64 -23.52
CA HIS A 239 -7.42 6.80 -24.98
C HIS A 239 -6.33 7.73 -25.56
N ASP A 240 -6.07 8.88 -24.92
CA ASP A 240 -5.14 9.90 -25.43
C ASP A 240 -3.71 9.78 -24.87
N THR A 241 -3.52 8.89 -23.90
CA THR A 241 -2.29 8.80 -23.11
C THR A 241 -1.83 7.36 -23.00
N GLU A 242 -0.61 7.12 -23.47
CA GLU A 242 0.09 5.86 -23.26
C GLU A 242 1.03 5.97 -22.07
N PHE A 243 0.54 5.56 -20.90
CA PHE A 243 1.31 5.58 -19.66
C PHE A 243 2.64 4.81 -19.76
N GLY A 244 3.66 5.27 -19.06
CA GLY A 244 4.78 4.41 -18.68
C GLY A 244 4.39 3.44 -17.56
N ASP A 245 5.34 3.11 -16.68
CA ASP A 245 5.11 2.08 -15.66
C ASP A 245 4.25 2.62 -14.51
N ILE A 246 2.96 2.25 -14.49
CA ILE A 246 1.99 2.66 -13.47
C ILE A 246 2.36 2.07 -12.11
N GLN A 247 2.37 2.93 -11.09
CA GLN A 247 2.81 2.60 -9.73
C GLN A 247 1.68 2.59 -8.72
N ASP A 248 0.70 3.47 -8.92
CA ASP A 248 -0.46 3.62 -8.07
C ASP A 248 -1.53 4.41 -8.82
N PHE A 249 -2.77 4.36 -8.35
CA PHE A 249 -3.86 5.16 -8.88
C PHE A 249 -4.98 5.30 -7.84
N ASP A 250 -5.70 6.41 -7.89
CA ASP A 250 -6.84 6.68 -7.01
C ASP A 250 -7.89 7.55 -7.69
N MET A 251 -9.09 7.59 -7.11
CA MET A 251 -10.17 8.48 -7.54
C MET A 251 -10.21 9.76 -6.70
N GLY A 252 -10.50 10.89 -7.34
CA GLY A 252 -10.74 12.17 -6.68
C GLY A 252 -12.18 12.31 -6.18
N GLU A 253 -12.75 13.50 -6.36
CA GLU A 253 -14.10 13.87 -5.89
C GLU A 253 -15.24 13.02 -6.47
N SER A 254 -15.01 12.39 -7.62
CA SER A 254 -15.97 11.54 -8.30
C SER A 254 -15.24 10.39 -8.95
N PHE A 255 -15.97 9.34 -9.32
CA PHE A 255 -15.36 8.24 -10.05
C PHE A 255 -14.77 8.72 -11.38
N ASN A 256 -15.24 9.81 -12.01
CA ASN A 256 -14.65 10.33 -13.25
C ASN A 256 -13.33 11.09 -13.08
N THR A 257 -13.01 11.51 -11.85
CA THR A 257 -11.75 12.17 -11.56
C THR A 257 -10.74 11.12 -11.13
N LEU A 258 -9.70 10.90 -11.94
CA LEU A 258 -8.69 9.87 -11.69
C LEU A 258 -7.29 10.48 -11.60
N TYR A 259 -6.48 9.91 -10.73
CA TYR A 259 -5.06 10.21 -10.60
C TYR A 259 -4.24 8.95 -10.79
N VAL A 260 -3.17 9.03 -11.59
CA VAL A 260 -2.27 7.89 -11.88
C VAL A 260 -0.84 8.30 -11.60
N CYS A 261 -0.20 7.56 -10.68
CA CYS A 261 1.22 7.67 -10.38
C CYS A 261 2.03 6.81 -11.34
N GLN A 262 3.12 7.38 -11.85
CA GLN A 262 3.94 6.73 -12.85
C GLN A 262 5.44 6.89 -12.58
N ARG A 263 6.21 5.86 -12.96
CA ARG A 263 7.65 5.93 -13.15
C ARG A 263 7.99 6.16 -14.63
N ASP A 264 9.10 6.85 -14.87
CA ASP A 264 9.76 6.88 -16.17
C ASP A 264 9.90 5.45 -16.73
N LEU A 265 9.60 5.31 -18.01
CA LEU A 265 9.79 4.07 -18.75
C LEU A 265 10.47 4.38 -20.07
N TYR A 266 11.68 3.85 -20.25
CA TYR A 266 12.30 3.79 -21.56
C TYR A 266 11.77 2.56 -22.30
N ASP A 267 10.78 2.79 -23.15
CA ASP A 267 10.05 1.74 -23.83
C ASP A 267 10.83 1.27 -25.08
N ARG A 268 11.58 0.17 -24.92
CA ARG A 268 12.37 -0.45 -25.99
C ARG A 268 11.58 -1.44 -26.85
N GLU A 269 10.30 -1.66 -26.52
CA GLU A 269 9.41 -2.58 -27.24
C GLU A 269 8.78 -1.92 -28.48
N VAL A 270 9.04 -0.63 -28.69
CA VAL A 270 8.60 0.16 -29.84
C VAL A 270 9.83 0.70 -30.58
N GLU A 271 9.72 0.90 -31.90
CA GLU A 271 10.79 1.43 -32.75
C GLU A 271 10.34 2.73 -33.44
N PRO A 272 11.02 3.87 -33.22
CA PRO A 272 12.15 4.03 -32.31
C PRO A 272 11.73 3.94 -30.83
N PRO A 273 12.65 3.58 -29.91
CA PRO A 273 12.35 3.58 -28.48
C PRO A 273 11.87 4.95 -27.99
N ILE A 274 10.85 4.95 -27.13
CA ILE A 274 10.21 6.17 -26.62
C ILE A 274 10.44 6.29 -25.12
N MET A 275 10.79 7.49 -24.66
CA MET A 275 10.74 7.82 -23.23
C MET A 275 9.32 8.22 -22.83
N ARG A 276 8.71 7.44 -21.94
CA ARG A 276 7.43 7.74 -21.32
C ARG A 276 7.69 8.39 -19.96
N PRO A 277 7.38 9.69 -19.78
CA PRO A 277 7.76 10.40 -18.57
C PRO A 277 6.86 10.01 -17.38
N GLY A 278 7.45 9.79 -16.22
CA GLY A 278 6.80 9.52 -14.94
C GLY A 278 6.06 10.74 -14.41
N GLY A 279 5.52 10.67 -13.20
CA GLY A 279 4.80 11.79 -12.61
C GLY A 279 3.41 11.41 -12.13
N LEU A 280 2.59 12.44 -11.87
CA LEU A 280 1.17 12.30 -11.60
C LEU A 280 0.37 12.79 -12.82
N TYR A 281 -0.49 11.92 -13.32
CA TYR A 281 -1.44 12.24 -14.38
C TYR A 281 -2.84 12.34 -13.80
N LYS A 282 -3.62 13.30 -14.26
CA LYS A 282 -5.01 13.53 -13.85
C LYS A 282 -5.94 13.46 -15.05
N SER A 283 -7.08 12.80 -14.87
CA SER A 283 -8.24 12.87 -15.75
C SER A 283 -9.44 13.38 -14.97
N THR A 284 -10.36 14.07 -15.65
CA THR A 284 -11.64 14.54 -15.09
C THR A 284 -12.85 14.03 -15.87
N ASP A 285 -12.64 13.15 -16.85
CA ASP A 285 -13.65 12.66 -17.80
C ASP A 285 -13.70 11.13 -17.86
N GLY A 286 -13.32 10.46 -16.77
CA GLY A 286 -13.37 8.99 -16.66
C GLY A 286 -12.19 8.29 -17.34
N GLY A 287 -11.11 9.01 -17.61
CA GLY A 287 -9.90 8.47 -18.22
C GLY A 287 -9.80 8.70 -19.72
N VAL A 288 -10.72 9.44 -20.33
CA VAL A 288 -10.71 9.74 -21.77
C VAL A 288 -9.55 10.67 -22.13
N THR A 289 -9.37 11.75 -21.37
CA THR A 289 -8.24 12.68 -21.51
C THR A 289 -7.42 12.79 -20.23
N TRP A 290 -6.12 13.00 -20.39
CA TRP A 290 -5.20 13.13 -19.25
C TRP A 290 -4.27 14.34 -19.36
N THR A 291 -3.96 14.91 -18.20
CA THR A 291 -2.96 15.98 -18.06
C THR A 291 -1.92 15.58 -17.02
N ARG A 292 -0.63 15.76 -17.34
CA ARG A 292 0.46 15.58 -16.37
C ARG A 292 0.49 16.78 -15.42
N VAL A 293 -0.03 16.59 -14.21
CA VAL A 293 -0.17 17.64 -13.18
C VAL A 293 1.05 17.74 -12.25
N LEU A 294 1.94 16.74 -12.31
CA LEU A 294 3.20 16.76 -11.57
C LEU A 294 4.29 16.06 -12.37
N ALA A 295 5.39 16.76 -12.64
CA ALA A 295 6.52 16.23 -13.38
C ALA A 295 7.65 15.78 -12.46
N TYR A 296 7.77 14.47 -12.25
CA TYR A 296 8.88 13.81 -11.56
C TYR A 296 9.20 12.48 -12.26
N HIS A 297 10.42 11.98 -12.08
CA HIS A 297 10.85 10.70 -12.67
C HIS A 297 10.09 9.51 -12.09
N PHE A 298 9.75 9.55 -10.79
CA PHE A 298 9.11 8.43 -10.12
C PHE A 298 8.20 8.92 -9.00
N VAL A 299 6.90 9.00 -9.32
CA VAL A 299 5.85 9.14 -8.32
C VAL A 299 5.34 7.74 -8.02
N HIS A 300 5.44 7.31 -6.77
CA HIS A 300 5.24 5.92 -6.38
C HIS A 300 3.90 5.68 -5.70
N ARG A 301 3.42 6.65 -4.92
CA ARG A 301 2.18 6.56 -4.15
C ARG A 301 1.41 7.86 -4.21
N LEU A 302 0.10 7.76 -4.13
CA LEU A 302 -0.75 8.90 -3.82
C LEU A 302 -1.76 8.56 -2.73
N THR A 303 -2.20 9.59 -2.02
CA THR A 303 -3.38 9.52 -1.16
C THR A 303 -4.10 10.86 -1.20
N ILE A 304 -5.42 10.80 -1.09
CA ILE A 304 -6.30 11.96 -1.21
C ILE A 304 -6.97 12.17 0.15
N SER A 305 -7.01 13.43 0.60
CA SER A 305 -7.63 13.74 1.87
C SER A 305 -9.14 13.43 1.83
N PRO A 306 -9.67 12.66 2.79
CA PRO A 306 -11.11 12.42 2.88
C PRO A 306 -11.90 13.66 3.32
N LEU A 307 -11.22 14.73 3.77
CA LEU A 307 -11.85 15.98 4.21
C LEU A 307 -12.01 17.00 3.08
N ASP A 308 -11.10 17.00 2.11
CA ASP A 308 -11.14 17.86 0.93
C ASP A 308 -10.43 17.13 -0.23
N PRO A 309 -11.17 16.68 -1.27
CA PRO A 309 -10.60 15.93 -2.39
C PRO A 309 -9.63 16.76 -3.26
N ARG A 310 -9.48 18.06 -3.01
CA ARG A 310 -8.45 18.90 -3.63
C ARG A 310 -7.09 18.76 -2.92
N VAL A 311 -7.07 18.24 -1.69
CA VAL A 311 -5.82 18.04 -0.95
C VAL A 311 -5.25 16.66 -1.28
N LEU A 312 -4.11 16.67 -1.96
CA LEU A 312 -3.41 15.47 -2.43
C LEU A 312 -2.05 15.39 -1.75
N TYR A 313 -1.64 14.16 -1.41
CA TYR A 313 -0.28 13.84 -1.02
C TYR A 313 0.28 12.82 -2.00
N VAL A 314 1.50 13.06 -2.47
CA VAL A 314 2.22 12.10 -3.29
C VAL A 314 3.57 11.79 -2.69
N GLY A 315 3.93 10.51 -2.78
CA GLY A 315 5.21 9.99 -2.38
C GLY A 315 6.07 9.78 -3.62
N THR A 316 7.23 10.40 -3.64
CA THR A 316 8.26 10.10 -4.63
C THR A 316 9.22 9.05 -4.08
N THR A 317 9.88 8.32 -4.96
CA THR A 317 10.93 7.37 -4.58
C THR A 317 12.04 7.42 -5.62
N ASP A 318 13.16 6.80 -5.31
CA ASP A 318 14.20 6.50 -6.28
C ASP A 318 14.20 5.01 -6.63
N HIS A 319 14.83 4.66 -7.73
CA HIS A 319 15.11 3.27 -8.10
C HIS A 319 16.07 2.64 -7.07
N PRO A 320 15.95 1.34 -6.73
CA PRO A 320 16.71 0.69 -5.65
C PRO A 320 18.24 0.58 -5.81
N TYR A 321 18.88 1.29 -6.74
CA TYR A 321 20.29 1.09 -7.08
C TYR A 321 21.15 2.37 -7.05
N HIS A 322 20.73 3.42 -6.34
CA HIS A 322 21.56 4.61 -6.15
C HIS A 322 22.01 4.75 -4.69
N ASP A 323 23.27 5.12 -4.52
CA ASP A 323 23.86 5.41 -3.21
C ASP A 323 23.29 6.70 -2.59
N ASP A 324 22.76 7.61 -3.43
CA ASP A 324 22.05 8.83 -3.04
C ASP A 324 20.64 8.85 -3.64
N SER A 325 19.63 9.05 -2.80
CA SER A 325 18.23 9.13 -3.24
C SER A 325 17.94 10.46 -3.96
N ILE A 326 17.49 10.40 -5.21
CA ILE A 326 16.96 11.58 -5.93
C ILE A 326 15.46 11.86 -5.65
N ALA A 327 14.85 11.11 -4.73
CA ALA A 327 13.45 11.32 -4.34
C ALA A 327 13.25 12.68 -3.67
N ALA A 328 12.14 13.33 -3.98
CA ALA A 328 11.71 14.58 -3.37
C ALA A 328 10.95 14.40 -2.04
N GLY A 329 10.76 13.16 -1.58
CA GLY A 329 9.95 12.82 -0.41
C GLY A 329 8.46 12.96 -0.68
N VAL A 330 7.76 13.59 0.26
CA VAL A 330 6.34 13.89 0.20
C VAL A 330 6.12 15.26 -0.41
N LEU A 331 5.23 15.32 -1.40
CA LEU A 331 4.72 16.56 -1.97
C LEU A 331 3.22 16.67 -1.68
N LYS A 332 2.77 17.87 -1.32
CA LYS A 332 1.36 18.18 -1.05
C LYS A 332 0.84 19.20 -2.06
N SER A 333 -0.38 18.97 -2.53
CA SER A 333 -1.20 19.93 -3.26
C SER A 333 -2.46 20.22 -2.44
N GLU A 334 -2.97 21.46 -2.52
CA GLU A 334 -4.25 21.88 -1.90
C GLU A 334 -5.28 22.37 -2.94
N ASP A 335 -4.97 22.20 -4.22
CA ASP A 335 -5.72 22.72 -5.36
C ASP A 335 -5.90 21.65 -6.46
N ALA A 336 -6.03 20.40 -6.03
CA ALA A 336 -6.28 19.22 -6.87
C ALA A 336 -5.20 18.96 -7.93
N GLY A 337 -3.95 19.31 -7.60
CA GLY A 337 -2.74 19.05 -8.38
C GLY A 337 -2.23 20.23 -9.21
N GLN A 338 -2.77 21.45 -9.04
CA GLN A 338 -2.30 22.61 -9.80
C GLN A 338 -0.97 23.15 -9.27
N THR A 339 -0.79 23.20 -7.95
CA THR A 339 0.45 23.60 -7.29
C THR A 339 0.87 22.58 -6.24
N TRP A 340 2.18 22.53 -5.99
CA TRP A 340 2.81 21.54 -5.12
C TRP A 340 3.87 22.18 -4.22
N ARG A 341 4.01 21.64 -3.02
CA ARG A 341 5.08 21.97 -2.08
C ARG A 341 5.59 20.72 -1.37
N SER A 342 6.82 20.77 -0.87
CA SER A 342 7.39 19.68 -0.06
C SER A 342 6.85 19.70 1.38
N GLU A 343 6.59 18.51 1.93
CA GLU A 343 6.14 18.28 3.31
C GLU A 343 7.03 17.22 3.99
N ASN A 344 8.33 17.52 4.09
CA ASN A 344 9.36 16.57 4.54
C ASN A 344 9.88 16.82 5.95
N THR A 345 9.29 17.76 6.70
CA THR A 345 9.79 18.11 8.04
C THR A 345 9.77 16.90 8.97
N GLY A 346 10.94 16.55 9.52
CA GLY A 346 11.10 15.40 10.42
C GLY A 346 11.32 14.06 9.72
N LEU A 347 11.18 13.99 8.38
CA LEU A 347 11.52 12.78 7.63
C LEU A 347 13.03 12.64 7.51
N THR A 348 13.55 11.48 7.92
CA THR A 348 14.96 11.11 7.74
C THR A 348 15.21 10.27 6.49
N SER A 349 14.15 9.90 5.77
CA SER A 349 14.20 9.25 4.45
C SER A 349 13.15 9.86 3.52
N LEU A 350 13.55 10.04 2.26
CA LEU A 350 12.69 10.59 1.20
C LEU A 350 12.16 9.52 0.24
N GLN A 351 12.48 8.24 0.47
CA GLN A 351 11.98 7.13 -0.32
C GLN A 351 10.62 6.68 0.22
N ILE A 352 9.54 7.24 -0.33
CA ILE A 352 8.19 7.03 0.19
C ILE A 352 7.58 5.75 -0.41
N SER A 353 7.19 4.82 0.45
CA SER A 353 6.64 3.51 0.04
C SER A 353 5.13 3.38 0.28
N CYS A 354 4.56 4.14 1.22
CA CYS A 354 3.12 4.25 1.42
C CYS A 354 2.74 5.59 2.08
N LEU A 355 1.50 6.01 1.88
CA LEU A 355 0.91 7.22 2.47
C LEU A 355 -0.52 6.89 2.90
N SER A 356 -0.94 7.41 4.05
CA SER A 356 -2.29 7.18 4.56
C SER A 356 -2.76 8.39 5.36
N VAL A 357 -3.96 8.88 5.07
CA VAL A 357 -4.55 10.06 5.72
C VAL A 357 -5.73 9.63 6.58
N ARG A 358 -5.74 10.06 7.84
CA ARG A 358 -6.85 9.86 8.76
C ARG A 358 -7.49 11.20 9.14
N PRO A 359 -8.81 11.35 8.98
CA PRO A 359 -9.53 12.50 9.53
C PRO A 359 -9.61 12.41 11.05
N ARG A 360 -9.46 13.56 11.72
CA ARG A 360 -9.58 13.71 13.17
C ARG A 360 -10.95 14.30 13.51
N THR A 361 -11.39 14.08 14.74
CA THR A 361 -12.68 14.61 15.24
C THR A 361 -12.71 16.14 15.34
N ASP A 362 -11.57 16.81 15.34
CA ASP A 362 -11.43 18.27 15.38
C ASP A 362 -11.40 18.91 13.99
N GLY A 363 -11.73 18.17 12.93
CA GLY A 363 -11.75 18.65 11.54
C GLY A 363 -10.36 18.75 10.89
N ARG A 364 -9.31 18.31 11.59
CA ARG A 364 -7.95 18.17 11.04
C ARG A 364 -7.73 16.77 10.49
N ALA A 365 -6.57 16.51 9.91
CA ALA A 365 -6.16 15.15 9.52
C ALA A 365 -4.72 14.85 9.94
N ASP A 366 -4.44 13.57 10.21
CA ASP A 366 -3.09 13.05 10.42
C ASP A 366 -2.64 12.33 9.14
N LEU A 367 -1.43 12.63 8.66
CA LEU A 367 -0.75 11.85 7.63
C LEU A 367 0.23 10.86 8.28
N ALA A 368 0.14 9.61 7.87
CA ALA A 368 1.16 8.59 8.08
C ALA A 368 1.97 8.40 6.79
N VAL A 369 3.29 8.32 6.95
CA VAL A 369 4.26 8.15 5.86
C VAL A 369 5.09 6.91 6.15
N GLY A 370 5.01 5.91 5.29
CA GLY A 370 5.91 4.76 5.31
C GLY A 370 7.03 4.93 4.31
N THR A 371 8.21 4.43 4.67
CA THR A 371 9.41 4.55 3.83
C THR A 371 9.97 3.17 3.44
N GLY A 372 10.69 3.15 2.33
CA GLY A 372 11.43 1.98 1.85
C GLY A 372 12.75 1.79 2.59
N GLY A 373 12.72 1.57 3.90
CA GLY A 373 13.91 1.23 4.69
C GLY A 373 14.23 2.17 5.86
N ASN A 374 13.29 3.00 6.30
CA ASN A 374 13.44 3.80 7.52
C ASN A 374 12.13 3.89 8.33
N GLY A 375 11.31 2.84 8.26
CA GLY A 375 10.09 2.71 9.06
C GLY A 375 8.99 3.69 8.68
N ALA A 376 8.18 4.04 9.69
CA ALA A 376 6.98 4.84 9.56
C ALA A 376 7.07 6.14 10.38
N PHE A 377 6.52 7.22 9.83
CA PHE A 377 6.41 8.54 10.44
C PHE A 377 4.93 8.88 10.58
N LEU A 378 4.50 9.31 11.77
CA LEU A 378 3.10 9.56 12.10
C LEU A 378 2.88 11.01 12.54
N GLY A 379 1.65 11.50 12.38
CA GLY A 379 1.21 12.77 12.96
C GLY A 379 1.70 14.02 12.23
N ILE A 380 2.00 13.90 10.93
CA ILE A 380 2.23 15.07 10.07
C ILE A 380 0.86 15.74 9.85
N ASP A 381 0.73 17.02 10.20
CA ASP A 381 -0.53 17.76 10.07
C ASP A 381 -0.97 17.79 8.61
N ALA A 382 -2.07 17.09 8.33
CA ALA A 382 -2.60 16.90 6.99
C ALA A 382 -3.79 17.82 6.67
N SER A 383 -4.05 18.81 7.52
CA SER A 383 -5.19 19.72 7.37
C SER A 383 -4.99 20.68 6.20
N PRO A 384 -6.06 21.10 5.50
CA PRO A 384 -5.99 22.25 4.61
C PRO A 384 -5.62 23.49 5.43
N ARG A 385 -4.68 24.32 4.95
CA ARG A 385 -4.45 25.62 5.57
C ARG A 385 -5.62 26.56 5.26
N ALA A 386 -5.98 27.41 6.23
CA ALA A 386 -6.95 28.48 5.99
C ALA A 386 -6.47 29.37 4.82
N PRO A 387 -7.38 29.83 3.95
CA PRO A 387 -7.06 30.57 2.72
C PRO A 387 -6.33 31.89 2.97
#